data_AF-A0AAD7HGG3-F1
#
_entry.id   AF-A0AAD7HGG3-F1
#
_cell.length_a   1.000
_cell.length_b   1.000
_cell.length_c   1.000
_cell.angle_alpha   90.00
_cell.angle_beta   90.00
_cell.angle_gamma   90.00
#
_symmetry.space_group_name_H-M   'P 1'
#
loop_
_entity.id
_entity.type
_entity.pdbx_description
1 polymer ?
#
loop_
_entity_poly.entity_id
_entity_poly.type
_entity_poly.pdbx_seq_one_letter_code
_entity_poly.pdbx_strand_id
1 'polypeptide(L)'
;MTFTNLRIGRTEDEDDLEDARDILSSAQKLLSFLPSVFSSAEDITALWHDDLSLNNILVDDHGAITAVVDWECVSALPIWMATRMPTFLAGGVREEKPKRDDYADEDEDENSGDSDGDGVDNEGKNELYWIHLMDYEVGKLQKVYNERLEKLWPARPQWRAILACR
;
A
#
# COMPACT_ATOMS: atom_id res chain seq x y z
N MET A 1 5.87 21.52 18.65
CA MET A 1 7.29 21.61 18.21
C MET A 1 7.39 22.63 17.09
N THR A 2 8.20 23.67 17.23
CA THR A 2 8.47 24.67 16.19
C THR A 2 9.69 24.26 15.36
N PHE A 3 9.48 23.87 14.10
CA PHE A 3 10.53 23.43 13.16
C PHE A 3 11.27 24.61 12.49
N THR A 4 11.71 25.61 13.25
CA THR A 4 12.20 26.87 12.67
C THR A 4 13.68 26.88 12.26
N ASN A 5 14.40 25.75 12.31
CA ASN A 5 15.86 25.76 12.19
C ASN A 5 16.42 24.69 11.23
N LEU A 6 15.91 24.62 9.99
CA LEU A 6 16.68 24.01 8.91
C LEU A 6 17.78 24.99 8.47
N ARG A 7 19.02 24.51 8.41
CA ARG A 7 20.19 25.28 7.96
C ARG A 7 21.04 24.44 7.01
N ILE A 8 21.59 25.08 5.99
CA ILE A 8 22.53 24.47 5.05
C ILE A 8 23.90 24.40 5.72
N GLY A 9 24.56 23.24 5.62
CA GLY A 9 25.95 23.07 6.05
C GLY A 9 26.92 23.86 5.19
N ARG A 10 28.22 23.84 5.51
CA ARG A 10 29.24 24.39 4.60
C ARG A 10 29.65 23.31 3.61
N THR A 11 29.52 23.60 2.32
CA THR A 11 30.12 22.87 1.19
C THR A 11 30.90 23.87 0.33
N GLU A 12 31.97 23.40 -0.31
CA GLU A 12 32.76 24.19 -1.27
C GLU A 12 32.26 23.99 -2.71
N ASP A 13 31.41 23.00 -2.93
CA ASP A 13 30.77 22.73 -4.21
C ASP A 13 29.59 23.70 -4.40
N GLU A 14 29.62 24.46 -5.49
CA GLU A 14 28.62 25.48 -5.80
C GLU A 14 27.28 24.86 -6.20
N ASP A 15 27.31 23.73 -6.92
CA ASP A 15 26.11 23.02 -7.37
C ASP A 15 25.38 22.40 -6.17
N ASP A 16 26.11 21.77 -5.24
CA ASP A 16 25.54 21.24 -3.99
C ASP A 16 24.87 22.35 -3.15
N LEU A 17 25.44 23.56 -3.18
CA LEU A 17 24.95 24.70 -2.41
C LEU A 17 23.65 25.24 -3.02
N GLU A 18 23.57 25.30 -4.35
CA GLU A 18 22.34 25.64 -5.07
C GLU A 18 21.22 24.63 -4.79
N ASP A 19 21.49 23.33 -4.94
CA ASP A 19 20.54 22.26 -4.64
C ASP A 19 20.04 22.32 -3.20
N ALA A 20 20.95 22.50 -2.24
CA ALA A 20 20.59 22.60 -0.83
C ALA A 20 19.69 23.82 -0.53
N ARG A 21 19.87 24.94 -1.25
CA ARG A 21 19.02 26.13 -1.13
C ARG A 21 17.62 25.86 -1.66
N ASP A 22 17.51 25.19 -2.79
CA ASP A 22 16.23 24.87 -3.41
C ASP A 22 15.43 23.84 -2.59
N ILE A 23 16.11 22.82 -2.08
CA ILE A 23 15.53 21.85 -1.13
C ILE A 23 15.05 22.56 0.13
N LEU A 24 15.86 23.44 0.71
CA LEU A 24 15.50 24.16 1.93
C LEU A 24 14.32 25.11 1.71
N SER A 25 14.30 25.85 0.59
CA SER A 25 13.19 26.69 0.17
C SER A 25 11.89 25.89 0.05
N SER A 26 11.96 24.72 -0.56
CA SER A 26 10.82 23.80 -0.71
C SER A 26 10.35 23.25 0.64
N ALA A 27 11.28 22.81 1.50
CA ALA A 27 10.98 22.31 2.83
C ALA A 27 10.32 23.38 3.72
N GLN A 28 10.79 24.62 3.67
CA GLN A 28 10.20 25.74 4.42
C GLN A 28 8.77 26.05 3.96
N LYS A 29 8.51 26.00 2.64
CA LYS A 29 7.16 26.15 2.10
C LYS A 29 6.25 25.02 2.58
N LEU A 30 6.68 23.77 2.50
CA LEU A 30 5.91 22.63 3.01
C LEU A 30 5.59 22.79 4.50
N LEU A 31 6.59 23.22 5.29
CA LEU A 31 6.45 23.45 6.72
C LEU A 31 5.38 24.51 7.04
N SER A 32 5.30 25.58 6.25
CA SER A 32 4.29 26.63 6.48
C SER A 32 2.86 26.16 6.17
N PHE A 33 2.70 25.14 5.33
CA PHE A 33 1.42 24.49 5.06
C PHE A 33 1.04 23.41 6.07
N LEU A 34 2.00 22.84 6.83
CA LEU A 34 1.67 21.75 7.76
C LEU A 34 0.55 22.11 8.75
N PRO A 35 0.49 23.31 9.38
CA PRO A 35 -0.60 23.63 10.30
C PRO A 35 -1.98 23.79 9.62
N SER A 36 -2.02 24.07 8.32
CA SER A 36 -3.28 24.16 7.58
C SER A 36 -3.76 22.80 7.06
N VAL A 37 -2.82 21.89 6.79
CA VAL A 37 -3.08 20.50 6.35
C VAL A 37 -3.40 19.59 7.54
N PHE A 38 -2.61 19.69 8.61
CA PHE A 38 -2.75 18.91 9.83
C PHE A 38 -3.29 19.82 10.94
N SER A 39 -4.56 19.63 11.32
CA SER A 39 -5.12 20.30 12.50
C SER A 39 -4.33 19.91 13.75
N SER A 40 -4.16 20.83 14.70
CA SER A 40 -3.47 20.58 15.97
C SER A 40 -4.18 19.60 16.93
N ALA A 41 -5.14 18.82 16.44
CA ALA A 41 -5.78 17.78 17.22
C ALA A 41 -4.77 16.64 17.42
N GLU A 42 -4.74 16.08 18.62
CA GLU A 42 -4.02 14.85 18.88
C GLU A 42 -4.69 13.73 18.08
N ASP A 43 -4.18 13.46 16.89
CA ASP A 43 -4.64 12.34 16.07
C ASP A 43 -4.31 11.04 16.80
N ILE A 44 -5.31 10.17 16.93
CA ILE A 44 -5.09 8.80 17.41
C ILE A 44 -4.15 8.12 16.42
N THR A 45 -3.03 7.60 16.93
CA THR A 45 -2.06 6.85 16.13
C THR A 45 -2.29 5.35 16.25
N ALA A 46 -1.95 4.62 15.19
CA ALA A 46 -1.93 3.18 15.15
C ALA A 46 -0.53 2.71 14.73
N LEU A 47 -0.11 1.54 15.23
CA LEU A 47 1.05 0.86 14.68
C LEU A 47 0.71 0.37 13.28
N TRP A 48 1.58 0.69 12.34
CA TRP A 48 1.48 0.33 10.94
C TRP A 48 2.69 -0.50 10.55
N HIS A 49 2.43 -1.59 9.84
CA HIS A 49 3.45 -2.48 9.32
C HIS A 49 3.81 -2.02 7.91
N ASP A 50 4.98 -1.39 7.74
CA ASP A 50 5.34 -0.73 6.47
C ASP A 50 5.53 -1.74 5.33
N ASP A 51 5.93 -2.97 5.62
CA ASP A 51 6.06 -4.07 4.65
C ASP A 51 4.94 -5.13 4.79
N LEU A 52 3.70 -4.70 4.97
CA LEU A 52 2.60 -5.65 5.07
C LEU A 52 2.29 -6.25 3.70
N SER A 53 2.79 -7.47 3.46
CA SER A 53 2.57 -8.27 2.25
C SER A 53 2.02 -9.66 2.60
N LEU A 54 1.54 -10.41 1.59
CA LEU A 54 1.05 -11.78 1.79
C LEU A 54 2.14 -12.71 2.36
N ASN A 55 3.41 -12.44 2.08
CA ASN A 55 4.55 -13.23 2.59
C ASN A 55 4.76 -13.05 4.09
N ASN A 56 4.26 -11.95 4.66
CA ASN A 56 4.39 -11.61 6.07
C ASN A 56 3.14 -11.98 6.89
N ILE A 57 2.19 -12.71 6.28
CA ILE A 57 0.97 -13.20 6.93
C ILE A 57 0.99 -14.72 7.00
N LEU A 58 1.03 -15.27 8.20
CA LEU A 58 0.98 -16.72 8.41
C LEU A 58 -0.47 -17.19 8.53
N VAL A 59 -0.77 -18.31 7.88
CA VAL A 59 -2.08 -18.98 7.92
C VAL A 59 -1.93 -20.42 8.39
N ASP A 60 -2.94 -20.97 9.05
CA ASP A 60 -3.00 -22.40 9.39
C ASP A 60 -3.57 -23.25 8.23
N ASP A 61 -3.66 -24.57 8.45
CA ASP A 61 -4.20 -25.53 7.47
C ASP A 61 -5.68 -25.30 7.11
N HIS A 62 -6.38 -24.45 7.87
CA HIS A 62 -7.76 -24.06 7.63
C HIS A 62 -7.87 -22.67 6.98
N GLY A 63 -6.75 -22.02 6.68
CA GLY A 63 -6.70 -20.68 6.10
C GLY A 63 -6.97 -19.56 7.11
N ALA A 64 -6.94 -19.82 8.41
CA ALA A 64 -7.07 -18.79 9.43
C ALA A 64 -5.73 -18.08 9.64
N ILE A 65 -5.75 -16.75 9.70
CA ILE A 65 -4.56 -15.94 10.00
C ILE A 65 -4.10 -16.24 11.44
N THR A 66 -2.86 -16.69 11.60
CA THR A 66 -2.28 -17.06 12.89
C THR A 66 -1.29 -16.02 13.41
N ALA A 67 -0.55 -15.37 12.51
CA ALA A 67 0.42 -14.33 12.86
C ALA A 67 0.68 -13.37 11.71
N VAL A 68 1.14 -12.16 12.06
CA VAL A 68 1.83 -11.25 11.15
C VAL A 68 3.26 -11.14 11.64
N VAL A 69 4.23 -11.36 10.76
CA VAL A 69 5.66 -11.39 11.07
C VAL A 69 6.37 -10.19 10.45
N ASP A 70 7.66 -10.04 10.74
CA ASP A 70 8.55 -9.03 10.12
C ASP A 70 8.31 -7.56 10.54
N TRP A 71 8.10 -7.36 11.86
CA TRP A 71 7.85 -6.03 12.46
C TRP A 71 9.10 -5.15 12.64
N GLU A 72 10.20 -5.39 11.91
CA GLU A 72 11.42 -4.59 12.06
C GLU A 72 11.30 -3.18 11.44
N CYS A 73 10.39 -3.00 10.49
CA CYS A 73 10.07 -1.72 9.84
C CYS A 73 8.62 -1.31 10.15
N VAL A 74 8.42 -0.62 11.26
CA VAL A 74 7.08 -0.21 11.73
C VAL A 74 7.00 1.28 12.01
N SER A 75 5.86 1.85 11.65
CA SER A 75 5.57 3.27 11.82
C SER A 75 4.39 3.48 12.77
N ALA A 76 4.38 4.59 13.51
CA ALA A 76 3.20 5.07 14.21
C ALA A 76 2.52 6.11 13.31
N LEU A 77 1.43 5.74 12.64
CA LEU A 77 0.72 6.60 11.70
C LEU A 77 -0.59 7.10 12.30
N PRO A 78 -1.04 8.31 11.93
CA PRO A 78 -2.42 8.72 12.21
C PRO A 78 -3.41 7.70 11.67
N ILE A 79 -4.48 7.43 12.40
CA ILE A 79 -5.43 6.36 12.08
C ILE A 79 -6.02 6.50 10.66
N TRP A 80 -6.26 7.73 10.18
CA TRP A 80 -6.74 7.96 8.81
C TRP A 80 -5.76 7.49 7.73
N MET A 81 -4.46 7.49 8.03
CA MET A 81 -3.42 6.99 7.12
C MET A 81 -3.28 5.47 7.25
N ALA A 82 -3.31 4.95 8.48
CA ALA A 82 -3.23 3.52 8.76
C ALA A 82 -4.44 2.72 8.27
N THR A 83 -5.55 3.38 7.91
CA THR A 83 -6.75 2.72 7.36
C THR A 83 -6.87 2.85 5.84
N ARG A 84 -5.78 3.18 5.14
CA ARG A 84 -5.75 3.12 3.68
C ARG A 84 -5.77 1.65 3.23
N MET A 85 -6.28 1.42 2.02
CA MET A 85 -6.26 0.08 1.41
C MET A 85 -4.82 -0.46 1.40
N PRO A 86 -4.56 -1.65 1.98
CA PRO A 86 -3.26 -2.30 1.89
C PRO A 86 -2.85 -2.52 0.44
N THR A 87 -1.55 -2.44 0.16
CA THR A 87 -0.99 -2.53 -1.21
C THR A 87 -1.30 -3.86 -1.87
N PHE A 88 -1.21 -4.97 -1.14
CA PHE A 88 -1.58 -6.31 -1.66
C PHE A 88 -3.08 -6.46 -1.98
N LEU A 89 -3.92 -5.51 -1.54
CA LEU A 89 -5.33 -5.41 -1.94
C LEU A 89 -5.59 -4.31 -2.97
N ALA A 90 -4.58 -3.51 -3.35
CA ALA A 90 -4.71 -2.43 -4.31
C ALA A 90 -4.51 -2.93 -5.76
N GLY A 91 -5.36 -3.88 -6.17
CA GLY A 91 -5.33 -4.52 -7.50
C GLY A 91 -6.56 -4.24 -8.36
N GLY A 92 -6.63 -4.91 -9.50
CA GLY A 92 -7.80 -4.88 -10.38
C GLY A 92 -9.04 -5.39 -9.65
N VAL A 93 -10.21 -4.85 -10.02
CA VAL A 93 -11.48 -5.28 -9.44
C VAL A 93 -12.30 -5.94 -10.53
N ARG A 94 -12.62 -7.21 -10.31
CA ARG A 94 -13.53 -7.96 -11.17
C ARG A 94 -14.77 -8.39 -10.40
N GLU A 95 -15.95 -8.11 -10.94
CA GLU A 95 -17.22 -8.46 -10.29
C GLU A 95 -17.60 -9.93 -10.48
N GLU A 96 -17.25 -10.49 -11.65
CA GLU A 96 -17.59 -11.85 -12.04
C GLU A 96 -16.37 -12.76 -11.92
N LYS A 97 -16.56 -13.93 -11.30
CA LYS A 97 -15.51 -14.93 -11.18
C LYS A 97 -15.14 -15.44 -12.58
N PRO A 98 -13.85 -15.47 -12.96
CA PRO A 98 -13.46 -16.06 -14.23
C PRO A 98 -13.81 -17.55 -14.26
N LYS A 99 -14.36 -18.00 -15.38
CA LYS A 99 -14.61 -19.42 -15.63
C LYS A 99 -13.35 -20.01 -16.24
N ARG A 100 -12.79 -21.04 -15.61
CA ARG A 100 -11.53 -21.67 -16.04
C ARG A 100 -11.56 -22.14 -17.49
N ASP A 101 -12.69 -22.68 -17.94
CA ASP A 101 -12.86 -23.24 -19.29
C ASP A 101 -12.86 -22.18 -20.39
N ASP A 102 -13.03 -20.89 -20.06
CA ASP A 102 -13.00 -19.79 -21.03
C ASP A 102 -11.55 -19.36 -21.40
N TYR A 103 -10.54 -19.95 -20.74
CA TYR A 103 -9.12 -19.60 -20.91
C TYR A 103 -8.35 -20.70 -21.62
N ALA A 104 -7.35 -20.30 -22.40
CA ALA A 104 -6.45 -21.22 -23.08
C ALA A 104 -5.58 -21.98 -22.06
N ASP A 105 -5.20 -23.19 -22.46
CA ASP A 105 -4.19 -23.96 -21.75
C ASP A 105 -2.80 -23.34 -22.01
N GLU A 106 -1.82 -23.67 -21.17
CA GLU A 106 -0.43 -23.27 -21.45
C GLU A 106 0.09 -23.95 -22.71
N ASP A 107 0.79 -23.19 -23.56
CA ASP A 107 1.38 -23.72 -24.78
C ASP A 107 2.59 -24.60 -24.42
N GLU A 108 2.61 -25.86 -24.91
CA GLU A 108 3.68 -26.84 -24.63
C GLU A 108 5.08 -26.39 -25.12
N ASP A 109 5.14 -25.39 -26.02
CA ASP A 109 6.35 -24.91 -26.67
C ASP A 109 7.10 -23.79 -25.91
N GLU A 110 6.54 -23.21 -24.84
CA GLU A 110 7.22 -22.18 -24.02
C GLU A 110 8.17 -22.78 -22.96
N ASN A 111 8.28 -24.11 -22.90
CA ASN A 111 9.13 -24.85 -21.95
C ASN A 111 10.65 -24.85 -22.31
N SER A 112 11.12 -23.90 -23.13
CA SER A 112 12.55 -23.76 -23.46
C SER A 112 13.12 -22.43 -22.98
N GLY A 113 13.15 -22.23 -21.66
CA GLY A 113 13.83 -21.09 -21.07
C GLY A 113 13.84 -21.14 -19.55
N ASP A 114 14.86 -21.78 -18.98
CA ASP A 114 15.35 -21.59 -17.61
C ASP A 114 14.27 -21.45 -16.52
N SER A 115 13.74 -22.60 -16.08
CA SER A 115 12.93 -22.68 -14.87
C SER A 115 13.83 -22.55 -13.63
N ASP A 116 14.26 -21.33 -13.35
CA ASP A 116 14.64 -20.87 -12.00
C ASP A 116 13.40 -20.29 -11.25
N GLY A 117 12.20 -20.60 -11.73
CA GLY A 117 10.93 -20.13 -11.18
C GLY A 117 10.34 -21.12 -10.19
N ASP A 118 9.96 -20.61 -9.02
CA ASP A 118 9.17 -21.29 -7.99
C ASP A 118 8.12 -22.22 -8.61
N GLY A 119 8.11 -23.49 -8.18
CA GLY A 119 7.37 -24.61 -8.78
C GLY A 119 5.86 -24.56 -8.55
N VAL A 120 5.24 -23.42 -8.83
CA VAL A 120 3.80 -23.24 -8.79
C VAL A 120 3.22 -23.90 -10.04
N ASP A 121 2.54 -25.03 -9.85
CA ASP A 121 1.81 -25.71 -10.91
C ASP A 121 0.69 -24.78 -11.42
N ASN A 122 0.80 -24.29 -12.66
CA ASN A 122 -0.25 -23.47 -13.28
C ASN A 122 -1.50 -24.29 -13.65
N GLU A 123 -1.55 -25.57 -13.22
CA GLU A 123 -2.59 -26.55 -13.46
C GLU A 123 -3.01 -26.62 -14.94
N GLY A 124 -2.05 -26.38 -15.84
CA GLY A 124 -2.22 -26.37 -17.30
C GLY A 124 -2.99 -25.18 -17.86
N LYS A 125 -3.20 -24.08 -17.12
CA LYS A 125 -3.86 -22.86 -17.60
C LYS A 125 -2.90 -21.70 -17.74
N ASN A 126 -3.10 -20.91 -18.79
CA ASN A 126 -2.28 -19.73 -19.01
C ASN A 126 -2.39 -18.71 -17.86
N GLU A 127 -1.35 -17.89 -17.71
CA GLU A 127 -1.22 -16.89 -16.65
C GLU A 127 -2.45 -15.96 -16.54
N LEU A 128 -3.11 -15.67 -17.67
CA LEU A 128 -4.25 -14.77 -17.74
C LEU A 128 -5.44 -15.25 -16.89
N TYR A 129 -5.67 -16.57 -16.78
CA TYR A 129 -6.70 -17.10 -15.89
C TYR A 129 -6.42 -16.74 -14.43
N TRP A 130 -5.18 -16.93 -13.99
CA TRP A 130 -4.73 -16.71 -12.61
C TRP A 130 -4.73 -15.22 -12.25
N ILE A 131 -4.30 -14.35 -13.17
CA ILE A 131 -4.39 -12.89 -13.01
C ILE A 131 -5.86 -12.46 -12.79
N HIS A 132 -6.78 -12.94 -13.64
CA HIS A 132 -8.19 -12.58 -13.48
C HIS A 132 -8.85 -13.18 -12.24
N LEU A 133 -8.38 -14.34 -11.78
CA LEU A 133 -8.85 -14.95 -10.55
C LEU A 133 -8.41 -14.10 -9.35
N MET A 134 -7.14 -13.67 -9.34
CA MET A 134 -6.60 -12.76 -8.34
C MET A 134 -7.37 -11.44 -8.29
N ASP A 135 -7.62 -10.80 -9.44
CA ASP A 135 -8.42 -9.55 -9.51
C ASP A 135 -9.84 -9.72 -8.95
N TYR A 136 -10.47 -10.88 -9.18
CA TYR A 136 -11.77 -11.19 -8.60
C TYR A 136 -11.69 -11.31 -7.07
N GLU A 137 -10.72 -12.08 -6.55
CA GLU A 137 -10.56 -12.34 -5.12
C GLU A 137 -10.15 -11.09 -4.35
N VAL A 138 -9.17 -10.34 -4.86
CA VAL A 138 -8.77 -9.02 -4.35
C VAL A 138 -9.97 -8.08 -4.36
N GLY A 139 -10.74 -8.02 -5.45
CA GLY A 139 -11.96 -7.22 -5.52
C GLY A 139 -12.99 -7.57 -4.44
N LYS A 140 -13.17 -8.85 -4.10
CA LYS A 140 -14.02 -9.28 -2.97
C LYS A 140 -13.47 -8.81 -1.63
N LEU A 141 -12.17 -8.97 -1.40
CA LEU A 141 -11.51 -8.57 -0.16
C LEU A 141 -11.54 -7.05 0.04
N GLN A 142 -11.36 -6.27 -1.02
CA GLN A 142 -11.50 -4.80 -0.97
C GLN A 142 -12.89 -4.39 -0.46
N LYS A 143 -13.96 -5.06 -0.90
CA LYS A 143 -15.33 -4.79 -0.42
C LYS A 143 -15.46 -5.10 1.06
N VAL A 144 -15.02 -6.29 1.48
CA VAL A 144 -15.04 -6.70 2.90
C VAL A 144 -14.25 -5.71 3.76
N TYR A 145 -13.05 -5.31 3.32
CA TYR A 145 -12.22 -4.32 4.02
C TYR A 145 -12.96 -3.00 4.20
N ASN A 146 -13.50 -2.44 3.11
CA ASN A 146 -14.22 -1.17 3.13
C ASN A 146 -15.45 -1.23 4.04
N GLU A 147 -16.28 -2.27 3.91
CA GLU A 147 -17.46 -2.47 4.75
C GLU A 147 -17.11 -2.64 6.24
N ARG A 148 -16.06 -3.41 6.53
CA ARG A 148 -15.60 -3.61 7.91
C ARG A 148 -15.08 -2.32 8.50
N LEU A 149 -14.33 -1.55 7.72
CA LEU A 149 -13.81 -0.26 8.13
C LEU A 149 -14.93 0.77 8.35
N GLU A 150 -15.98 0.77 7.53
CA GLU A 150 -17.16 1.62 7.75
C GLU A 150 -17.90 1.29 9.04
N LYS A 151 -18.05 0.00 9.36
CA LYS A 151 -18.70 -0.46 10.59
C LYS A 151 -17.89 -0.08 11.83
N LEU A 152 -16.55 -0.21 11.76
CA LEU A 152 -15.66 0.08 12.88
C LEU A 152 -15.39 1.57 13.06
N TRP A 153 -15.38 2.34 11.97
CA TRP A 153 -15.14 3.77 12.00
C TRP A 153 -16.11 4.53 11.08
N PRO A 154 -17.39 4.68 11.49
CA PRO A 154 -18.42 5.34 10.69
C PRO A 154 -18.14 6.84 10.44
N ALA A 155 -17.48 7.48 11.40
CA ALA A 155 -17.09 8.89 11.33
C ALA A 155 -15.75 9.12 10.61
N ARG A 156 -15.24 8.13 9.85
CA ARG A 156 -13.95 8.27 9.16
C ARG A 156 -13.98 9.48 8.23
N PRO A 157 -12.96 10.35 8.25
CA PRO A 157 -12.81 11.38 7.26
C PRO A 157 -12.71 10.72 5.88
N GLN A 158 -13.68 10.99 4.99
CA GLN A 158 -13.49 10.59 3.60
C GLN A 158 -12.33 11.42 3.04
N TRP A 159 -11.33 10.78 2.42
CA TRP A 159 -10.18 11.48 1.85
C TRP A 159 -10.60 12.59 0.86
N ARG A 160 -11.76 12.42 0.19
CA ARG A 160 -12.38 13.47 -0.66
C ARG A 160 -12.95 14.64 0.15
N ALA A 161 -13.47 14.41 1.36
CA ALA A 161 -13.99 15.45 2.25
C ALA A 161 -12.89 16.27 2.93
N ILE A 162 -11.71 15.67 3.18
CA ILE A 162 -10.54 16.38 3.72
C ILE A 162 -10.07 17.47 2.74
N LEU A 163 -10.22 17.25 1.43
CA LEU A 163 -9.93 18.25 0.40
C LEU A 163 -11.14 19.10 -0.01
N ALA A 164 -12.39 18.66 0.24
CA ALA A 164 -13.60 19.35 -0.21
C ALA A 164 -14.24 20.27 0.85
N CYS A 165 -13.82 20.21 2.11
CA CYS A 165 -14.28 21.12 3.16
C CYS A 165 -13.34 22.30 3.45
N ARG A 166 -12.36 22.60 2.58
CA ARG A 166 -11.47 23.76 2.72
C ARG A 166 -11.15 24.43 1.39
#